data_AF-A0A7S3ZH91-F1
#
_entry.id   AF-A0A7S3ZH91-F1
#
_cell.length_a   1.000
_cell.length_b   1.000
_cell.length_c   1.000
_cell.angle_alpha   90.00
_cell.angle_beta   90.00
_cell.angle_gamma   90.00
#
_symmetry.space_group_name_H-M   'P 1'
#
loop_
_entity.id
_entity.type
_entity.pdbx_description
1 polymer ?
#
loop_
_entity_poly.entity_id
_entity_poly.type
_entity_poly.pdbx_seq_one_letter_code
_entity_poly.pdbx_strand_id
1 'polypeptide(L)'
;SFVRDWMQISSPVGCPRCLHPARPVLGFDIQRGEKSGQRLWGLMRDTCGTAEAFFSRAFVVNYCPLAFFKGPKGTNVTPDRLPARDGTRSRVIAACDAALEAFVNELRPSFIIGVGNF
;
A
#
# COMPACT_ATOMS: atom_id res chain seq x y z
N SER A 1 -1.65 13.54 -8.83
CA SER A 1 -2.15 12.24 -8.34
C SER A 1 -3.12 12.50 -7.19
N PHE A 2 -4.03 11.59 -6.83
CA PHE A 2 -4.92 11.80 -5.68
C PHE A 2 -4.16 12.11 -4.38
N VAL A 3 -3.00 11.49 -4.16
CA VAL A 3 -2.14 11.77 -2.99
C VAL A 3 -1.72 13.24 -2.93
N ARG A 4 -1.29 13.83 -4.06
CA ARG A 4 -0.86 15.23 -4.09
C ARG A 4 -2.04 16.19 -4.18
N ASP A 5 -2.96 15.94 -5.10
CA ASP A 5 -3.96 16.93 -5.54
C ASP A 5 -5.24 16.86 -4.69
N TRP A 6 -5.55 15.71 -4.08
CA TRP A 6 -6.74 15.53 -3.23
C TRP A 6 -6.38 15.41 -1.75
N MET A 7 -5.36 14.62 -1.39
CA MET A 7 -4.91 14.48 0.00
C MET A 7 -3.92 15.56 0.44
N GLN A 8 -3.43 16.41 -0.49
CA GLN A 8 -2.48 17.49 -0.21
C GLN A 8 -1.17 17.02 0.43
N ILE A 9 -0.75 15.78 0.14
CA ILE A 9 0.51 15.21 0.64
C ILE A 9 1.57 15.35 -0.44
N SER A 10 2.67 16.02 -0.10
CA SER A 10 3.89 16.05 -0.91
C SER A 10 5.12 16.15 0.00
N SER A 11 6.11 15.30 -0.23
CA SER A 11 7.34 15.26 0.56
C SER A 11 8.46 14.57 -0.25
N PRO A 12 9.74 14.89 -0.01
CA PRO A 12 10.85 14.17 -0.61
C PRO A 12 10.74 12.66 -0.36
N VAL A 13 10.91 11.87 -1.42
CA VAL A 13 10.90 10.41 -1.34
C VAL A 13 12.30 9.89 -1.59
N GLY A 14 12.84 9.18 -0.61
CA GLY A 14 14.15 8.55 -0.72
C GLY A 14 14.17 7.37 -1.70
N CYS A 15 15.36 6.84 -1.92
CA CYS A 15 15.60 5.72 -2.81
C CYS A 15 16.06 4.49 -2.01
N PRO A 16 15.51 3.28 -2.25
CA PRO A 16 16.02 2.08 -1.61
C PRO A 16 17.44 1.77 -2.08
N ARG A 17 18.26 1.19 -1.20
CA ARG A 17 19.67 0.83 -1.48
C ARG A 17 19.82 -0.05 -2.72
N CYS A 18 18.87 -0.95 -2.94
CA CYS A 18 18.83 -1.84 -4.10
C CYS A 18 17.52 -1.61 -4.86
N LEU A 19 17.63 -1.06 -6.07
CA LEU A 19 16.50 -0.84 -6.97
C LEU A 19 16.45 -1.94 -8.03
N HIS A 20 15.25 -2.43 -8.31
CA HIS A 20 15.03 -3.22 -9.51
C HIS A 20 14.91 -2.27 -10.72
N PRO A 21 15.66 -2.47 -11.83
CA PRO A 21 15.64 -1.54 -12.97
C PRO A 21 14.25 -1.28 -13.56
N ALA A 22 13.38 -2.28 -13.57
CA ALA A 22 11.98 -2.15 -14.01
C ALA A 22 11.01 -1.50 -12.99
N ARG A 23 11.49 -1.13 -11.80
CA ARG A 23 10.71 -0.54 -10.69
C ARG A 23 11.44 0.68 -10.10
N PRO A 24 11.64 1.75 -10.87
CA PRO A 24 12.24 2.97 -10.36
C PRO A 24 11.34 3.62 -9.30
N VAL A 25 11.96 4.24 -8.29
CA VAL A 25 11.27 5.08 -7.29
C VAL A 25 11.54 6.53 -7.66
N LEU A 26 10.54 7.19 -8.23
CA LEU A 26 10.62 8.59 -8.70
C LEU A 26 9.85 9.55 -7.78
N GLY A 27 9.37 9.08 -6.62
CA GLY A 27 8.56 9.89 -5.72
C GLY A 27 7.34 10.53 -6.41
N PHE A 28 7.17 11.84 -6.19
CA PHE A 28 6.07 12.63 -6.76
C PHE A 28 6.28 13.03 -8.24
N ASP A 29 7.46 12.78 -8.80
CA ASP A 29 7.79 13.03 -10.21
C ASP A 29 7.34 11.88 -11.13
N ILE A 30 6.78 10.81 -10.55
CA ILE A 30 6.28 9.68 -11.32
C ILE A 30 5.15 10.10 -12.26
N GLN A 31 5.35 9.84 -13.55
CA GLN A 31 4.37 10.18 -14.60
C GLN A 31 3.31 9.08 -14.81
N ARG A 32 3.57 7.88 -14.27
CA ARG A 32 2.66 6.73 -14.41
C ARG A 32 1.63 6.75 -13.29
N GLY A 33 0.36 6.70 -13.67
CA GLY A 33 -0.74 6.46 -12.75
C GLY A 33 -0.88 4.98 -12.41
N GLU A 34 -1.04 4.67 -11.13
CA GLU A 34 -1.41 3.33 -10.67
C GLU A 34 -2.94 3.20 -10.73
N LYS A 35 -3.43 2.28 -11.57
CA LYS A 35 -4.86 2.22 -11.95
C LYS A 35 -5.78 1.84 -10.79
N SER A 36 -5.35 0.96 -9.89
CA SER A 36 -6.16 0.51 -8.76
C SER A 36 -6.37 1.63 -7.75
N GLY A 37 -5.31 2.36 -7.41
CA GLY A 37 -5.34 3.54 -6.57
C GLY A 37 -6.13 4.68 -7.19
N GLN A 38 -6.05 4.87 -8.51
CA GLN A 38 -6.92 5.83 -9.20
C GLN A 38 -8.41 5.48 -9.04
N ARG A 39 -8.77 4.19 -9.12
CA ARG A 39 -10.17 3.75 -8.92
C ARG A 39 -10.61 3.92 -7.46
N LEU A 40 -9.80 3.46 -6.52
CA LEU A 40 -10.12 3.54 -5.09
C LEU A 40 -10.27 5.00 -4.66
N TRP A 41 -9.25 5.82 -4.91
CA TRP A 41 -9.25 7.22 -4.46
C TRP A 41 -10.20 8.09 -5.26
N GLY A 42 -10.46 7.77 -6.54
CA GLY A 42 -11.53 8.39 -7.31
C GLY A 42 -12.89 8.16 -6.67
N LEU A 43 -13.20 6.91 -6.32
CA LEU A 43 -14.44 6.57 -5.61
C LEU A 43 -14.56 7.32 -4.28
N MET A 44 -13.49 7.38 -3.48
CA MET A 44 -13.53 8.08 -2.19
C MET A 44 -13.71 9.59 -2.35
N ARG A 45 -13.04 10.21 -3.32
CA ARG A 45 -13.28 11.62 -3.66
C ARG A 45 -14.73 11.86 -4.08
N ASP A 46 -15.25 11.04 -4.99
CA ASP A 46 -16.59 11.25 -5.53
C ASP A 46 -17.68 11.01 -4.48
N THR A 47 -17.43 10.14 -3.49
CA THR A 47 -18.37 9.84 -2.40
C THR A 47 -18.27 10.83 -1.24
N CYS A 48 -17.06 11.26 -0.86
CA CYS A 48 -16.81 12.04 0.35
C CYS A 48 -16.50 13.52 0.10
N GLY A 49 -16.24 13.91 -1.16
CA GLY A 49 -15.82 15.26 -1.53
C GLY A 49 -14.36 15.54 -1.19
N THR A 50 -14.05 15.69 0.10
CA THR A 50 -12.69 16.02 0.58
C THR A 50 -12.00 14.85 1.26
N ALA A 51 -10.67 14.88 1.27
CA ALA A 51 -9.87 13.86 1.95
C ALA A 51 -10.12 13.88 3.47
N GLU A 52 -10.28 15.06 4.07
CA GLU A 52 -10.56 15.23 5.50
C GLU A 52 -11.90 14.59 5.89
N ALA A 53 -12.94 14.77 5.06
CA ALA A 53 -14.24 14.14 5.30
C ALA A 53 -14.11 12.61 5.29
N PHE A 54 -13.35 12.05 4.34
CA PHE A 54 -13.07 10.62 4.29
C PHE A 54 -12.27 10.14 5.52
N PHE A 55 -11.12 10.76 5.80
CA PHE A 55 -10.22 10.34 6.87
C PHE A 55 -10.74 10.62 8.28
N SER A 56 -11.78 11.46 8.43
CA SER A 56 -12.48 11.64 9.71
C SER A 56 -13.20 10.37 10.19
N ARG A 57 -13.45 9.41 9.29
CA ARG A 57 -14.22 8.18 9.58
C ARG A 57 -13.58 6.89 9.08
N ALA A 58 -12.55 6.97 8.24
CA ALA A 58 -11.93 5.82 7.62
C ALA A 58 -10.40 5.96 7.58
N PHE A 59 -9.72 4.82 7.56
CA PHE A 59 -8.27 4.76 7.40
C PHE A 59 -7.92 3.62 6.45
N VAL A 60 -6.87 3.80 5.65
CA VAL A 60 -6.44 2.81 4.66
C VAL A 60 -4.99 2.44 4.93
N VAL A 61 -4.75 1.15 5.13
CA VAL A 61 -3.42 0.57 5.31
C VAL A 61 -3.25 -0.64 4.40
N ASN A 62 -2.03 -0.87 3.94
CA ASN A 62 -1.67 -2.15 3.34
C ASN A 62 -1.33 -3.13 4.46
N TYR A 63 -1.81 -4.37 4.33
CA TYR A 63 -1.45 -5.46 5.22
C TYR A 63 0.07 -5.68 5.27
N CYS A 64 0.74 -5.67 4.12
CA CYS A 64 2.20 -5.75 4.02
C CYS A 64 2.78 -4.47 3.42
N PRO A 65 3.70 -3.77 4.11
CA PRO A 65 4.32 -2.55 3.60
C PRO A 65 5.46 -2.82 2.60
N LEU A 66 5.87 -4.09 2.44
CA LEU A 66 6.98 -4.48 1.57
C LEU A 66 6.48 -4.82 0.16
N ALA A 67 7.24 -4.39 -0.84
CA ALA A 67 7.03 -4.76 -2.23
C ALA A 67 8.12 -5.75 -2.67
N PHE A 68 7.71 -6.95 -3.10
CA PHE A 68 8.62 -7.98 -3.58
C PHE A 68 8.54 -8.10 -5.11
N PHE A 69 9.69 -8.26 -5.75
CA PHE A 69 9.79 -8.37 -7.20
C PHE A 69 10.62 -9.58 -7.60
N LYS A 70 10.22 -10.27 -8.69
CA LYS A 70 10.98 -11.39 -9.24
C LYS A 70 11.28 -11.24 -10.73
N GLY A 71 12.42 -11.81 -11.12
CA GLY A 71 12.88 -11.89 -12.50
C GLY A 71 13.19 -10.52 -13.13
N PRO A 72 13.70 -10.51 -14.37
CA PRO A 72 14.21 -9.29 -15.01
C PRO A 72 13.13 -8.24 -15.31
N LYS A 73 11.85 -8.63 -15.31
CA LYS A 73 10.71 -7.72 -15.54
C LYS A 73 10.20 -7.05 -14.26
N GLY A 74 10.76 -7.39 -13.09
CA GLY A 74 10.30 -6.85 -11.81
C GLY A 74 8.86 -7.23 -11.49
N THR A 75 8.45 -8.46 -11.81
CA THR A 75 7.08 -8.93 -11.59
C THR A 75 6.74 -8.90 -10.11
N ASN A 76 5.64 -8.26 -9.74
CA ASN A 76 5.21 -8.17 -8.33
C ASN A 76 4.94 -9.56 -7.75
N VAL A 77 5.40 -9.78 -6.53
CA VAL A 77 5.16 -11.00 -5.74
C VAL A 77 4.44 -10.58 -4.48
N THR A 78 3.22 -11.07 -4.30
CA THR A 78 2.42 -10.84 -3.10
C THR A 78 2.90 -11.76 -1.96
N PRO A 79 2.66 -11.40 -0.68
CA PRO A 79 3.15 -12.18 0.46
C PRO A 79 2.76 -13.67 0.43
N ASP A 80 1.54 -14.02 -0.01
CA ASP A 80 1.07 -15.41 -0.17
C ASP A 80 1.94 -16.23 -1.13
N ARG A 81 2.54 -15.56 -2.13
CA ARG A 81 3.36 -16.17 -3.18
C ARG A 81 4.85 -16.18 -2.87
N LEU A 82 5.24 -15.74 -1.67
CA LEU A 82 6.63 -15.87 -1.21
C LEU A 82 7.00 -17.35 -1.03
N PRO A 83 8.28 -17.71 -1.22
CA PRO A 83 8.75 -19.06 -0.96
C PRO A 83 8.43 -19.53 0.46
N ALA A 84 7.90 -20.75 0.57
CA ALA A 84 7.61 -21.37 1.86
C ALA A 84 8.79 -22.17 2.43
N ARG A 85 9.70 -22.64 1.56
CA ARG A 85 10.72 -23.65 1.90
C ARG A 85 11.73 -23.20 2.97
N ASP A 86 11.98 -21.90 3.07
CA ASP A 86 12.97 -21.29 3.97
C ASP A 86 12.31 -20.53 5.14
N GLY A 87 10.99 -20.65 5.30
CA GLY A 87 10.21 -19.94 6.31
C GLY A 87 10.03 -18.44 6.05
N THR A 88 10.50 -17.90 4.92
CA THR A 88 10.41 -16.46 4.64
C THR A 88 8.96 -15.99 4.59
N ARG A 89 8.07 -16.71 3.92
CA ARG A 89 6.65 -16.39 3.89
C ARG A 89 6.06 -16.28 5.30
N SER A 90 6.24 -17.30 6.13
CA SER A 90 5.65 -17.33 7.47
C SER A 90 6.14 -16.20 8.36
N ARG A 91 7.43 -15.84 8.27
CA ARG A 91 7.99 -14.69 9.01
C ARG A 91 7.37 -13.35 8.56
N VAL A 92 7.20 -13.16 7.26
CA VAL A 92 6.58 -11.94 6.72
C VAL A 92 5.12 -11.85 7.15
N ILE A 93 4.36 -12.93 7.02
CA ILE A 93 2.95 -12.99 7.42
C ILE A 93 2.81 -12.69 8.92
N ALA A 94 3.58 -13.36 9.78
CA ALA A 94 3.52 -13.13 11.23
C ALA A 94 3.84 -11.68 11.62
N ALA A 95 4.80 -11.03 10.95
CA ALA A 95 5.11 -9.63 11.20
C ALA A 95 3.99 -8.69 10.72
N CYS A 96 3.34 -9.01 9.60
CA CYS A 96 2.21 -8.23 9.08
C CYS A 96 0.96 -8.41 9.94
N ASP A 97 0.71 -9.62 10.45
CA ASP A 97 -0.38 -9.91 11.39
C ASP A 97 -0.23 -9.09 12.66
N ALA A 98 0.96 -9.12 13.28
CA ALA A 98 1.25 -8.34 14.48
C ALA A 98 1.09 -6.82 14.25
N ALA A 99 1.49 -6.32 13.07
CA ALA A 99 1.30 -4.92 12.71
C ALA A 99 -0.19 -4.57 12.51
N LEU A 100 -0.97 -5.46 11.87
CA LEU A 100 -2.41 -5.26 11.70
C LEU A 100 -3.12 -5.26 13.05
N GLU A 101 -2.79 -6.17 13.96
CA GLU A 101 -3.30 -6.16 15.33
C GLU A 101 -3.01 -4.84 16.03
N ALA A 102 -1.79 -4.31 15.89
CA ALA A 102 -1.42 -3.00 16.45
C ALA A 102 -2.28 -1.87 15.86
N PHE A 103 -2.50 -1.85 14.53
CA PHE A 103 -3.39 -0.86 13.90
C PHE A 103 -4.83 -0.98 14.41
N VAL A 104 -5.36 -2.20 14.55
CA VAL A 104 -6.73 -2.42 15.03
C VAL A 104 -6.88 -1.98 16.48
N ASN A 105 -5.88 -2.26 17.33
CA ASN A 105 -5.90 -1.87 18.74
C ASN A 105 -5.81 -0.34 18.93
N GLU A 106 -5.05 0.34 18.08
CA GLU A 106 -4.89 1.80 18.13
C GLU A 106 -6.12 2.52 17.54
N LEU A 107 -6.54 2.15 16.32
CA LEU A 107 -7.60 2.83 15.59
C LEU A 107 -9.00 2.43 16.07
N ARG A 108 -9.15 1.27 16.72
CA ARG A 108 -10.40 0.69 17.23
C ARG A 108 -11.55 0.77 16.21
N PRO A 109 -11.37 0.28 14.99
CA PRO A 109 -12.39 0.40 13.96
C PRO A 109 -13.61 -0.48 14.28
N SER A 110 -14.81 -0.01 13.95
CA SER A 110 -16.02 -0.85 14.04
C SER A 110 -16.09 -1.92 12.93
N PHE A 111 -15.40 -1.67 11.81
CA PHE A 111 -15.36 -2.56 10.66
C PHE A 111 -13.97 -2.57 10.03
N ILE A 112 -13.54 -3.74 9.56
CA ILE A 112 -12.33 -3.90 8.75
C ILE A 112 -12.79 -4.41 7.39
N ILE A 113 -12.34 -3.74 6.32
CA ILE A 113 -12.70 -4.09 4.94
C ILE A 113 -11.43 -4.54 4.22
N GLY A 114 -11.35 -5.83 3.89
CA GLY A 114 -10.30 -6.37 3.02
C GLY A 114 -10.54 -5.97 1.56
N VAL A 115 -9.53 -5.38 0.92
CA VAL A 115 -9.59 -5.01 -0.51
C VAL A 115 -8.88 -6.10 -1.32
N GLY A 116 -9.64 -7.12 -1.71
CA GLY A 116 -9.13 -8.31 -2.37
C GLY A 116 -9.48 -9.59 -1.59
N ASN A 117 -8.98 -10.72 -2.07
CA ASN A 117 -9.27 -12.04 -1.50
C ASN A 117 -8.15 -12.62 -0.63
N PHE A 118 -7.01 -11.93 -0.56
CA PHE A 118 -5.88 -12.28 0.30
C PHE A 118 -6.05 -11.53 1.62
#